data_AF-A0A6C0B5K4-F1
#
_entry.id   AF-A0A6C0B5K4-F1
#
_cell.length_a   1.000
_cell.length_b   1.000
_cell.length_c   1.000
_cell.angle_alpha   90.00
_cell.angle_beta   90.00
_cell.angle_gamma   90.00
#
_symmetry.space_group_name_H-M   'P 1'
#
loop_
_entity.id
_entity.type
_entity.pdbx_description
1 polymer ?
#
loop_
_entity_poly.entity_id
_entity_poly.type
_entity_poly.pdbx_seq_one_letter_code
_entity_poly.pdbx_strand_id
1 'polypeptide(L)' 'MSQMDLDQKTIYKMAFIYNSLEQGWSVKKRDGKYIFQKSHNGKREIFQDDYLEKFITENSSMDNRR' A
#
# COMPACT_ATOMS: atom_id res chain seq x y z
N MET A 1 -12.48 10.58 23.25
CA MET A 1 -11.62 10.05 22.18
C MET A 1 -12.14 10.62 20.87
N SER A 2 -11.31 11.29 20.08
CA SER A 2 -11.71 11.87 18.79
C SER A 2 -11.97 10.77 17.77
N GLN A 3 -13.13 10.80 17.12
CA GLN A 3 -13.45 9.93 15.98
C GLN A 3 -12.52 10.32 14.82
N MET A 4 -11.56 9.44 14.49
CA MET A 4 -10.72 9.62 13.29
C MET A 4 -11.56 9.22 12.09
N ASP A 5 -12.00 10.19 11.31
CA ASP A 5 -12.67 9.96 10.04
C ASP A 5 -11.59 9.80 8.96
N LEU A 6 -11.16 8.56 8.75
CA LEU A 6 -10.20 8.22 7.71
C LEU A 6 -10.96 7.73 6.48
N ASP A 7 -10.66 8.31 5.33
CA ASP A 7 -11.22 7.81 4.08
C ASP A 7 -10.77 6.36 3.81
N GLN A 8 -11.62 5.62 3.11
CA GLN A 8 -11.39 4.21 2.78
C GLN A 8 -10.08 4.00 1.99
N LYS A 9 -9.70 4.97 1.13
CA LYS A 9 -8.45 4.93 0.36
C LYS A 9 -7.23 4.93 1.30
N THR A 10 -7.28 5.70 2.38
CA THR A 10 -6.23 5.82 3.39
C THR A 10 -6.09 4.54 4.20
N ILE A 11 -7.21 3.91 4.57
CA ILE A 11 -7.21 2.63 5.27
C ILE A 11 -6.53 1.54 4.42
N TYR A 12 -6.89 1.42 3.14
CA TYR A 12 -6.25 0.43 2.27
C TYR A 12 -4.77 0.72 2.02
N LYS A 13 -4.38 2.00 1.89
CA LYS A 13 -2.96 2.37 1.82
C LYS A 13 -2.19 1.91 3.06
N MET A 14 -2.74 2.14 4.25
CA MET A 14 -2.13 1.70 5.51
C MET A 14 -2.03 0.18 5.58
N ALA A 15 -3.10 -0.55 5.24
CA ALA A 15 -3.10 -2.01 5.22
C ALA A 15 -2.07 -2.59 4.24
N PHE A 16 -1.96 -2.01 3.04
CA PHE A 16 -0.97 -2.44 2.05
C PHE A 16 0.47 -2.21 2.52
N ILE A 17 0.75 -1.03 3.10
CA ILE A 17 2.06 -0.73 3.69
C ILE A 17 2.39 -1.73 4.80
N TYR A 18 1.46 -1.97 5.72
CA TYR A 18 1.64 -2.92 6.80
C TYR A 18 1.96 -4.33 6.28
N ASN A 19 1.13 -4.85 5.38
CA ASN A 19 1.33 -6.18 4.78
C ASN A 19 2.66 -6.30 4.02
N SER A 20 3.11 -5.21 3.38
CA SER A 20 4.40 -5.19 2.68
C SER A 20 5.56 -5.31 3.67
N LEU A 21 5.49 -4.59 4.80
CA LEU A 21 6.52 -4.68 5.84
C LEU A 21 6.61 -6.09 6.43
N GLU A 22 5.48 -6.72 6.74
CA GLU A 22 5.43 -8.11 7.25
C GLU A 22 6.03 -9.13 6.27
N GLN A 23 5.97 -8.85 4.96
CA GLN A 23 6.57 -9.68 3.91
C GLN A 23 8.04 -9.36 3.61
N GLY A 24 8.68 -8.51 4.45
CA GLY A 24 10.09 -8.15 4.33
C GLY A 24 10.40 -7.07 3.28
N TRP A 25 9.39 -6.32 2.83
CA TRP A 25 9.63 -5.14 2.00
C TRP A 25 10.11 -3.96 2.86
N SER A 26 10.95 -3.10 2.27
CA SER A 26 11.24 -1.76 2.77
C SER A 26 10.35 -0.74 2.10
N VAL A 27 9.74 0.17 2.85
CA VAL A 27 8.88 1.23 2.31
C VAL A 27 9.49 2.60 2.59
N LYS A 28 9.62 3.45 1.57
CA LYS A 28 10.10 4.83 1.71
C LYS A 28 9.12 5.80 1.04
N LYS A 29 8.85 6.93 1.69
CA LYS A 29 8.06 8.02 1.09
C LYS A 29 9.01 9.09 0.53
N ARG A 30 8.84 9.45 -0.75
CA ARG A 30 9.59 10.52 -1.43
C ARG A 30 8.68 11.24 -2.40
N ASP A 31 8.73 12.58 -2.41
CA ASP A 31 7.96 13.43 -3.34
C ASP A 31 6.47 13.08 -3.40
N GLY A 32 5.87 12.77 -2.23
CA GLY A 32 4.47 12.40 -2.10
C GLY A 32 4.13 10.95 -2.46
N LYS A 33 5.09 10.18 -2.98
CA LYS A 33 4.90 8.80 -3.45
C LYS A 33 5.49 7.76 -2.50
N TYR A 34 4.94 6.55 -2.48
CA TYR A 34 5.51 5.43 -1.75
C TYR A 34 6.35 4.54 -2.67
N ILE A 35 7.55 4.21 -2.21
CA ILE A 35 8.50 3.35 -2.90
C ILE A 35 8.65 2.09 -2.06
N PHE A 36 8.21 0.96 -2.59
CA PHE A 36 8.38 -0.34 -1.94
C PHE A 36 9.56 -1.06 -2.60
N GLN A 37 10.45 -1.59 -1.77
CA GLN A 37 11.67 -2.27 -2.20
C GLN A 37 11.80 -3.62 -1.50
N LYS A 38 11.91 -4.70 -2.27
CA LYS A 38 12.32 -6.02 -1.75
C LYS A 38 13.66 -6.40 -2.36
N SER A 39 14.55 -6.88 -1.50
CA SER A 39 15.82 -7.45 -1.94
C SER A 39 15.65 -8.96 -2.06
N HIS A 40 15.72 -9.49 -3.27
CA HIS A 40 15.81 -10.94 -3.49
C HIS A 40 17.06 -11.22 -4.34
N ASN A 41 18.03 -11.95 -3.77
CA ASN A 41 19.24 -12.40 -4.46
C ASN A 41 19.93 -11.31 -5.30
N GLY A 42 20.12 -10.12 -4.73
CA GLY A 42 20.81 -8.99 -5.39
C GLY A 42 19.97 -8.21 -6.40
N LYS A 43 18.75 -8.66 -6.73
CA LYS A 43 17.79 -7.89 -7.51
C LYS A 43 16.97 -6.98 -6.61
N ARG A 44 16.83 -5.73 -7.04
CA ARG A 44 16.00 -4.71 -6.41
C ARG A 44 14.72 -4.58 -7.21
N GLU A 45 13.61 -4.99 -6.63
CA GLU A 45 12.31 -4.67 -7.22
C GLU A 45 11.84 -3.34 -6.63
N ILE A 46 11.44 -2.40 -7.49
CA ILE A 46 10.91 -1.09 -7.10
C ILE A 46 9.46 -1.05 -7.52
N PHE A 47 8.56 -0.91 -6.56
CA PHE A 47 7.12 -0.77 -6.80
C PHE A 47 6.71 0.69 -6.55
N GLN A 48 5.97 1.26 -7.50
CA GLN A 48 5.47 2.64 -7.48
C GLN A 48 3.94 2.70 -7.34
N ASP A 49 3.45 3.91 -7.06
CA ASP A 49 2.04 4.22 -6.71
C ASP A 49 0.98 3.63 -7.67
N ASP A 50 1.25 3.50 -8.97
CA ASP A 50 0.26 2.98 -9.94
C ASP A 50 -0.24 1.57 -9.58
N TYR A 51 0.62 0.73 -8.99
CA TYR A 51 0.24 -0.59 -8.52
C TYR A 51 -0.56 -0.54 -7.21
N LEU A 52 -0.23 0.41 -6.32
CA LEU A 52 -0.99 0.65 -5.10
C LEU A 52 -2.41 1.14 -5.44
N GLU A 53 -2.56 2.02 -6.44
CA GLU A 53 -3.88 2.47 -6.89
C GLU A 53 -4.70 1.34 -7.51
N LYS A 54 -4.08 0.45 -8.31
CA LYS A 54 -4.74 -0.77 -8.80
C LYS A 54 -5.16 -1.68 -7.66
N PHE A 55 -4.26 -1.99 -6.72
CA PHE A 55 -4.56 -2.79 -5.55
C PHE A 55 -5.72 -2.21 -4.74
N ILE A 56 -5.71 -0.90 -4.48
CA ILE A 56 -6.79 -0.23 -3.76
C ILE A 56 -8.09 -0.36 -4.54
N THR A 57 -8.09 -0.09 -5.84
CA THR A 57 -9.30 -0.15 -6.68
C THR A 57 -9.89 -1.56 -6.74
N GLU A 58 -9.03 -2.58 -6.91
CA GLU A 58 -9.42 -3.98 -6.92
C GLU A 58 -10.01 -4.40 -5.57
N ASN A 59 -9.37 -4.03 -4.46
CA ASN A 59 -9.82 -4.43 -3.11
C ASN A 59 -10.95 -3.55 -2.54
N SER A 60 -11.12 -2.31 -3.01
CA SER A 60 -12.25 -1.45 -2.64
C SER A 60 -13.53 -1.81 -3.39
N SER A 61 -13.40 -2.37 -4.61
CA SER A 61 -14.54 -2.79 -5.43
C SER A 61 -15.20 -4.10 -4.96
N MET A 62 -14.56 -4.85 -4.04
CA MET A 62 -15.13 -6.06 -3.44
C MET A 62 -16.14 -5.79 -2.32
N ASP A 63 -16.25 -4.54 -1.85
CA ASP A 63 -17.19 -4.17 -0.77
C ASP A 63 -18.62 -3.86 -1.28
N ASN A 64 -18.81 -3.77 -2.61
CA ASN A 64 -20.12 -3.47 -3.23
C ASN A 64 -20.90 -4.73 -3.72
N ARG A 65 -20.53 -5.93 -3.26
CA ARG A 65 -21.24 -7.19 -3.57
C ARG A 65 -21.62 -7.97 -2.30
N ARG A 66 -22.14 -7.27 -1.29
CA ARG A 66 -22.82 -7.89 -0.14
C ARG A 66 -24.25 -7.37 -0.05
#